data_AF-A0AAW1TCA6-F1
#
_entry.id   AF-A0AAW1TCA6-F1
#
_cell.length_a   1.000
_cell.length_b   1.000
_cell.length_c   1.000
_cell.angle_alpha   90.00
_cell.angle_beta   90.00
_cell.angle_gamma   90.00
#
_symmetry.space_group_name_H-M   'P 1'
#
loop_
_entity.id
_entity.type
_entity.pdbx_description
1 polymer ?
#
loop_
_entity_poly.entity_id
_entity_poly.type
_entity_poly.pdbx_seq_one_letter_code
_entity_poly.pdbx_strand_id
1 'polypeptide(L)'
;MPQALLSSSPSSVHCQVRFVNNGPCALRVIWLDYGGKEVAYATLQPSTQHIQDTYVTHPWILKRVDTGEVVGRYCGSDATVEVTSHGSTAHAGVHSPIWPGSHLWPGHWGAYSTKEEVLGISIMAFDCVQPEAVGIAAQLLCRMLAGCDPGMLRRLQQAHAALAIIGRHQVTTDIPQHSHLRGQKCNTLDRTYDGGTRGLGGSTTNPVASCGEENLTMHDDRHYSQENILIHEFGHSVMCIGMTNGQRQGVQTAYTAAKSRGLYHPSCYSMENADEYWAELTQSWFEATARTDVNSGIDTRQKVKQRDGQMAALLHQVYGDMPWRYWHDCPAAFPCPGRHERAGLPSTGWQPAPQPTGAMQEIHAVQPIVASPPDAAGFTASRAGTSSGHLCGVCTVM
;
A
#
# COMPACT_ATOMS: atom_id res chain seq x y z
N MET A 1 -11.06 -0.37 45.76
CA MET A 1 -9.70 -0.53 45.22
C MET A 1 -9.60 0.38 44.00
N PRO A 2 -8.64 1.32 43.92
CA PRO A 2 -8.43 2.05 42.67
C PRO A 2 -8.01 1.03 41.61
N GLN A 3 -8.71 1.03 40.48
CA GLN A 3 -8.33 0.24 39.31
C GLN A 3 -6.94 0.71 38.90
N ALA A 4 -5.92 -0.15 38.99
CA ALA A 4 -4.57 0.22 38.56
C ALA A 4 -4.66 0.74 37.13
N LEU A 5 -4.18 1.97 36.91
CA LEU A 5 -4.18 2.57 35.58
C LEU A 5 -3.33 1.68 34.68
N LEU A 6 -3.93 1.14 33.63
CA LEU A 6 -3.25 0.31 32.65
C LEU A 6 -2.20 1.19 31.95
N SER A 7 -0.92 0.82 32.02
CA SER A 7 0.19 1.54 31.40
C SER A 7 1.22 0.56 30.84
N SER A 8 2.05 1.02 29.91
CA SER A 8 3.15 0.21 29.38
C SER A 8 4.21 -0.08 30.44
N SER A 9 4.82 -1.26 30.34
CA SER A 9 6.06 -1.61 31.06
C SER A 9 7.18 -1.89 30.05
N PRO A 10 8.46 -1.65 30.38
CA PRO A 10 9.57 -1.98 29.48
C PRO A 10 9.60 -3.48 29.15
N SER A 11 9.89 -3.81 27.90
CA SER A 11 10.09 -5.19 27.45
C SER A 11 11.06 -5.23 26.28
N SER A 12 11.84 -6.31 26.19
CA SER A 12 12.66 -6.63 25.02
C SER A 12 11.99 -7.64 24.09
N VAL A 13 10.83 -8.17 24.49
CA VAL A 13 10.08 -9.15 23.70
C VAL A 13 9.16 -8.41 22.73
N HIS A 14 9.58 -8.37 21.47
CA HIS A 14 8.81 -7.82 20.38
C HIS A 14 7.61 -8.71 20.05
N CYS A 15 6.51 -8.09 19.63
CA CYS A 15 5.37 -8.76 19.02
C CYS A 15 4.72 -7.86 17.97
N GLN A 16 3.81 -8.43 17.18
CA GLN A 16 2.98 -7.73 16.23
C GLN A 16 1.51 -7.90 16.57
N VAL A 17 0.76 -6.79 16.56
CA VAL A 17 -0.68 -6.83 16.74
C VAL A 17 -1.35 -6.29 15.50
N ARG A 18 -2.17 -7.12 14.85
CA ARG A 18 -3.08 -6.69 13.78
C ARG A 18 -4.41 -6.28 14.38
N PHE A 19 -4.81 -5.04 14.20
CA PHE A 19 -6.13 -4.55 14.53
C PHE A 19 -7.00 -4.57 13.28
N VAL A 20 -8.18 -5.20 13.35
CA VAL A 20 -9.12 -5.33 12.24
C VAL A 20 -10.46 -4.74 12.65
N ASN A 21 -11.00 -3.85 11.82
CA ASN A 21 -12.31 -3.27 12.04
C ASN A 21 -13.35 -3.96 11.15
N ASN A 22 -13.99 -5.01 11.67
CA ASN A 22 -15.18 -5.63 11.08
C ASN A 22 -16.48 -4.97 11.61
N GLY A 23 -16.38 -3.83 12.30
CA GLY A 23 -17.50 -3.07 12.84
C GLY A 23 -17.97 -1.95 11.89
N PRO A 24 -19.15 -1.36 12.17
CA PRO A 24 -19.75 -0.36 11.30
C PRO A 24 -19.19 1.07 11.49
N CYS A 25 -18.36 1.30 12.50
CA CYS A 25 -17.87 2.63 12.88
C CYS A 25 -16.36 2.69 12.80
N ALA A 26 -15.81 3.88 12.51
CA ALA A 26 -14.37 4.08 12.54
C ALA A 26 -13.81 3.91 13.97
N LEU A 27 -12.62 3.33 14.09
CA LEU A 27 -11.94 3.06 15.35
C LEU A 27 -10.60 3.78 15.44
N ARG A 28 -10.26 4.34 16.61
CA ARG A 28 -8.91 4.77 16.95
C ARG A 28 -8.15 3.61 17.60
N VAL A 29 -6.98 3.32 17.07
CA VAL A 29 -5.98 2.42 17.68
C VAL A 29 -5.07 3.27 18.55
N ILE A 30 -5.06 2.97 19.85
CA ILE A 30 -4.42 3.80 20.87
C ILE A 30 -3.47 2.94 21.69
N TRP A 31 -2.24 3.39 21.84
CA TRP A 31 -1.29 2.85 22.80
C TRP A 31 -1.42 3.60 24.13
N LEU A 32 -1.32 2.91 25.27
CA LEU A 32 -1.08 3.60 26.55
C LEU A 32 0.42 3.62 26.83
N ASP A 33 0.98 4.81 26.91
CA ASP A 33 2.40 4.98 27.19
C ASP A 33 2.79 4.52 28.61
N TYR A 34 4.05 4.68 28.96
CA TYR A 34 4.59 4.30 30.27
C TYR A 34 3.97 5.09 31.43
N GLY A 35 3.37 6.25 31.17
CA GLY A 35 2.59 7.03 32.14
C GLY A 35 1.09 6.73 32.12
N GLY A 36 0.64 5.79 31.28
CA GLY A 36 -0.78 5.47 31.09
C GLY A 36 -1.54 6.47 30.23
N LYS A 37 -0.85 7.37 29.51
CA LYS A 37 -1.46 8.36 28.62
C LYS A 37 -1.73 7.74 27.25
N GLU A 38 -2.87 8.09 26.69
CA GLU A 38 -3.30 7.68 25.36
C GLU A 38 -2.48 8.35 24.25
N VAL A 39 -1.87 7.53 23.41
CA VAL A 39 -1.16 7.93 22.19
C VAL A 39 -1.87 7.30 21.00
N ALA A 40 -2.48 8.11 20.14
CA ALA A 40 -3.16 7.62 18.94
C ALA A 40 -2.15 7.22 17.87
N TYR A 41 -2.28 6.00 17.34
CA TYR A 41 -1.40 5.45 16.31
C TYR A 41 -2.07 5.37 14.94
N ALA A 42 -3.33 4.92 14.90
CA ALA A 42 -4.07 4.75 13.64
C ALA A 42 -5.56 5.04 13.82
N THR A 43 -6.22 5.35 12.70
CA THR A 43 -7.68 5.34 12.60
C THR A 43 -8.07 4.30 11.57
N LEU A 44 -8.85 3.30 11.97
CA LEU A 44 -9.37 2.24 11.13
C LEU A 44 -10.78 2.58 10.68
N GLN A 45 -11.00 2.69 9.38
CA GLN A 45 -12.34 2.74 8.82
C GLN A 45 -12.98 1.34 8.88
N PRO A 46 -14.31 1.23 8.71
CA PRO A 46 -14.94 -0.07 8.51
C PRO A 46 -14.23 -0.89 7.45
N SER A 47 -14.07 -2.18 7.70
CA SER A 47 -13.37 -3.13 6.83
C SER A 47 -11.91 -2.76 6.50
N THR A 48 -11.23 -2.00 7.36
CA THR A 48 -9.77 -1.77 7.26
C THR A 48 -9.03 -2.39 8.45
N GLN A 49 -7.70 -2.37 8.36
CA GLN A 49 -6.82 -3.02 9.33
C GLN A 49 -5.52 -2.24 9.52
N HIS A 50 -4.85 -2.42 10.66
CA HIS A 50 -3.54 -1.84 10.94
C HIS A 50 -2.69 -2.86 11.67
N ILE A 51 -1.47 -3.10 11.20
CA ILE A 51 -0.49 -3.93 11.90
C ILE A 51 0.45 -3.01 12.64
N GLN A 52 0.72 -3.34 13.89
CA GLN A 52 1.62 -2.60 14.73
C GLN A 52 2.72 -3.49 15.31
N ASP A 53 3.96 -3.22 14.93
CA ASP A 53 5.14 -3.69 15.66
C ASP A 53 5.16 -3.04 17.05
N THR A 54 5.21 -3.86 18.09
CA THR A 54 5.09 -3.43 19.47
C THR A 54 5.81 -4.42 20.41
N TYR A 55 5.53 -4.33 21.71
CA TYR A 55 6.07 -5.23 22.71
C TYR A 55 4.96 -5.88 23.52
N VAL A 56 5.22 -7.07 24.06
CA VAL A 56 4.20 -7.88 24.76
C VAL A 56 3.61 -7.21 26.01
N THR A 57 4.23 -6.14 26.48
CA THR A 57 3.86 -5.33 27.64
C THR A 57 3.16 -4.02 27.27
N HIS A 58 2.95 -3.74 25.98
CA HIS A 58 2.29 -2.53 25.50
C HIS A 58 0.77 -2.76 25.43
N PRO A 59 -0.01 -2.14 26.33
CA PRO A 59 -1.46 -2.18 26.23
C PRO A 59 -1.98 -1.29 25.10
N TRP A 60 -2.91 -1.85 24.36
CA TRP A 60 -3.62 -1.23 23.26
C TRP A 60 -5.11 -1.09 23.59
N ILE A 61 -5.69 0.03 23.19
CA ILE A 61 -7.11 0.34 23.30
C ILE A 61 -7.66 0.62 21.90
N LEU A 62 -8.84 0.07 21.61
CA LEU A 62 -9.65 0.40 20.45
C LEU A 62 -10.84 1.23 20.89
N LYS A 63 -10.94 2.46 20.40
CA LYS A 63 -12.06 3.36 20.69
C LYS A 63 -12.85 3.70 19.45
N ARG A 64 -14.16 3.77 19.58
CA ARG A 64 -15.01 4.37 18.55
C ARG A 64 -14.66 5.84 18.34
N VAL A 65 -14.51 6.26 17.08
CA VAL A 65 -14.20 7.66 16.74
C VAL A 65 -15.38 8.59 17.04
N ASP A 66 -16.60 8.11 16.87
CA ASP A 66 -17.83 8.88 17.02
C ASP A 66 -18.26 9.08 18.49
N THR A 67 -18.12 8.04 19.32
CA THR A 67 -18.57 8.07 20.72
C THR A 67 -17.44 8.14 21.75
N GLY A 68 -16.20 7.78 21.37
CA GLY A 68 -15.09 7.59 22.31
C GLY A 68 -15.18 6.33 23.16
N GLU A 69 -16.21 5.49 22.94
CA GLU A 69 -16.44 4.24 23.65
C GLU A 69 -15.29 3.25 23.41
N VAL A 70 -14.80 2.61 24.47
CA VAL A 70 -13.79 1.56 24.35
C VAL A 70 -14.47 0.25 23.96
N VAL A 71 -14.18 -0.23 22.76
CA VAL A 71 -14.75 -1.46 22.19
C VAL A 71 -13.78 -2.64 22.21
N GLY A 72 -12.51 -2.40 22.54
CA GLY A 72 -11.52 -3.47 22.70
C GLY A 72 -10.28 -3.01 23.47
N ARG A 73 -9.62 -3.98 24.11
CA ARG A 73 -8.32 -3.83 24.75
C ARG A 73 -7.47 -5.06 24.47
N TYR A 74 -6.18 -4.87 24.24
CA TYR A 74 -5.26 -5.97 24.00
C TYR A 74 -3.88 -5.68 24.60
N CYS A 75 -3.27 -6.67 25.24
CA CYS A 75 -1.89 -6.64 25.71
C CYS A 75 -1.40 -8.08 25.72
N GLY A 76 -0.32 -8.38 25.00
CA GLY A 76 0.15 -9.76 24.85
C GLY A 76 1.05 -9.97 23.65
N SER A 77 1.23 -11.24 23.28
CA SER A 77 2.05 -11.70 22.16
C SER A 77 1.47 -11.34 20.79
N ASP A 78 1.97 -11.97 19.74
CA ASP A 78 1.41 -11.81 18.41
C ASP A 78 -0.07 -12.15 18.38
N ALA A 79 -0.88 -11.25 17.81
CA ALA A 79 -2.32 -11.44 17.74
C ALA A 79 -2.99 -10.68 16.59
N THR A 80 -4.16 -11.19 16.23
CA THR A 80 -5.13 -10.50 15.39
C THR A 80 -6.35 -10.15 16.25
N VAL A 81 -6.53 -8.86 16.50
CA VAL A 81 -7.62 -8.28 17.29
C VAL A 81 -8.69 -7.79 16.35
N GLU A 82 -9.82 -8.48 16.31
CA GLU A 82 -10.95 -8.18 15.46
C GLU A 82 -12.06 -7.51 16.26
N VAL A 83 -12.55 -6.37 15.79
CA VAL A 83 -13.71 -5.68 16.36
C VAL A 83 -14.90 -5.86 15.44
N THR A 84 -16.02 -6.32 15.99
CA THR A 84 -17.31 -6.45 15.30
C THR A 84 -18.37 -5.58 15.99
N SER A 85 -19.60 -5.57 15.47
CA SER A 85 -20.74 -4.97 16.17
C SER A 85 -21.07 -5.61 17.52
N HIS A 86 -20.56 -6.82 17.79
CA HIS A 86 -20.82 -7.58 19.03
C HIS A 86 -19.67 -7.50 20.04
N GLY A 87 -18.58 -6.77 19.73
CA GLY A 87 -17.40 -6.61 20.59
C GLY A 87 -16.10 -7.00 19.91
N SER A 88 -15.01 -7.06 20.69
CA SER A 88 -13.67 -7.42 20.21
C SER A 88 -13.25 -8.83 20.60
N THR A 89 -12.61 -9.55 19.69
CA THR A 89 -11.96 -10.85 19.95
C THR A 89 -10.48 -10.77 19.56
N ALA A 90 -9.60 -11.44 20.29
CA ALA A 90 -8.18 -11.56 19.96
C ALA A 90 -7.84 -13.02 19.65
N HIS A 91 -7.26 -13.25 18.47
CA HIS A 91 -6.78 -14.55 18.01
C HIS A 91 -5.26 -14.57 18.09
N ALA A 92 -4.68 -15.72 18.45
CA ALA A 92 -3.23 -15.87 18.51
C ALA A 92 -2.62 -15.80 17.09
N GLY A 93 -1.51 -15.08 16.97
CA GLY A 93 -0.78 -14.90 15.71
C GLY A 93 -1.33 -13.76 14.84
N VAL A 94 -0.47 -13.26 13.96
CA VAL A 94 -0.83 -12.27 12.95
C VAL A 94 -1.27 -12.99 11.69
N HIS A 95 -2.56 -12.96 11.40
CA HIS A 95 -3.13 -13.56 10.20
C HIS A 95 -4.01 -12.54 9.48
N SER A 96 -4.21 -12.72 8.17
CA SER A 96 -5.23 -11.94 7.46
C SER A 96 -6.60 -12.20 8.08
N PRO A 97 -7.44 -11.17 8.25
CA PRO A 97 -8.79 -11.39 8.74
C PRO A 97 -9.56 -12.27 7.76
N ILE A 98 -10.38 -13.15 8.31
CA ILE A 98 -11.45 -13.77 7.53
C ILE A 98 -12.45 -12.64 7.30
N TRP A 99 -12.38 -11.98 6.14
CA TRP A 99 -13.42 -11.06 5.72
C TRP A 99 -14.73 -11.84 5.80
N PRO A 100 -15.67 -11.47 6.69
CA PRO A 100 -16.85 -12.28 6.93
C PRO A 100 -17.50 -12.57 5.57
N GLY A 101 -17.48 -13.86 5.22
CA GLY A 101 -17.88 -14.31 3.91
C GLY A 101 -19.27 -13.81 3.56
N SER A 102 -19.42 -13.46 2.29
CA SER A 102 -20.64 -13.63 1.48
C SER A 102 -21.97 -12.98 1.88
N HIS A 103 -22.13 -12.39 3.07
CA HIS A 103 -23.42 -11.82 3.47
C HIS A 103 -23.59 -10.35 3.08
N LEU A 104 -22.51 -9.58 2.97
CA LEU A 104 -22.52 -8.20 2.47
C LEU A 104 -22.29 -8.11 0.96
N TRP A 105 -21.68 -9.14 0.37
CA TRP A 105 -21.33 -9.15 -1.04
C TRP A 105 -22.34 -9.96 -1.83
N PRO A 106 -22.79 -9.44 -2.99
CA PRO A 106 -23.70 -10.20 -3.80
C PRO A 106 -23.08 -11.56 -4.13
N GLY A 107 -23.75 -12.65 -3.74
CA GLY A 107 -23.25 -14.02 -3.97
C GLY A 107 -23.00 -14.33 -5.45
N HIS A 108 -23.46 -13.48 -6.38
CA HIS A 108 -23.21 -13.61 -7.81
C HIS A 108 -21.77 -13.29 -8.24
N TRP A 109 -20.94 -12.64 -7.41
CA TRP A 109 -19.50 -12.49 -7.69
C TRP A 109 -18.67 -13.73 -7.34
N GLY A 110 -19.24 -14.66 -6.55
CA GLY A 110 -18.52 -15.81 -6.00
C GLY A 110 -17.67 -15.48 -4.77
N ALA A 111 -16.67 -16.31 -4.49
CA ALA A 111 -15.81 -16.17 -3.33
C ALA A 111 -14.64 -15.21 -3.58
N TYR A 112 -14.44 -14.27 -2.64
CA TYR A 112 -13.24 -13.45 -2.59
C TYR A 112 -12.13 -14.19 -1.86
N SER A 113 -11.03 -14.46 -2.54
CA SER A 113 -9.90 -15.20 -1.98
C SER A 113 -8.59 -14.78 -2.65
N THR A 114 -7.46 -15.16 -2.05
CA THR A 114 -6.19 -15.21 -2.78
C THR A 114 -6.35 -16.18 -3.96
N LYS A 115 -6.07 -15.71 -5.18
CA LYS A 115 -6.06 -16.53 -6.40
C LYS A 115 -4.64 -16.96 -6.77
N GLU A 116 -3.65 -16.13 -6.45
CA GLU A 116 -2.23 -16.42 -6.65
C GLU A 116 -1.40 -15.72 -5.57
N GLU A 117 -0.21 -16.24 -5.27
CA GLU A 117 0.77 -15.59 -4.42
C GLU A 117 2.11 -15.49 -5.16
N VAL A 118 2.67 -14.29 -5.19
CA VAL A 118 3.91 -13.99 -5.91
C VAL A 118 4.84 -13.21 -5.01
N LEU A 119 6.09 -13.66 -4.85
CA LEU A 119 7.06 -13.00 -3.96
C LEU A 119 6.54 -12.79 -2.51
N GLY A 120 5.63 -13.65 -2.03
CA GLY A 120 4.98 -13.49 -0.72
C GLY A 120 3.93 -12.37 -0.65
N ILE A 121 3.48 -11.86 -1.80
CA ILE A 121 2.40 -10.87 -1.95
C ILE A 121 1.18 -11.61 -2.52
N SER A 122 0.05 -11.51 -1.83
CA SER A 122 -1.21 -12.12 -2.28
C SER A 122 -1.85 -11.30 -3.40
N ILE A 123 -2.31 -11.99 -4.45
CA ILE A 123 -3.21 -11.44 -5.46
C ILE A 123 -4.61 -11.99 -5.16
N MET A 124 -5.51 -11.08 -4.81
CA MET A 124 -6.86 -11.39 -4.34
C MET A 124 -7.89 -10.97 -5.40
N ALA A 125 -8.93 -11.78 -5.56
CA ALA A 125 -10.02 -11.47 -6.47
C ALA A 125 -11.29 -12.25 -6.08
N PHE A 126 -12.43 -11.83 -6.62
CA PHE A 126 -13.64 -12.65 -6.65
C PHE A 126 -13.55 -13.71 -7.76
N ASP A 127 -14.36 -14.78 -7.69
CA ASP A 127 -14.39 -15.83 -8.71
C ASP A 127 -14.83 -15.32 -10.09
N CYS A 128 -15.50 -14.17 -10.17
CA CYS A 128 -15.90 -13.57 -11.44
C CYS A 128 -14.75 -12.99 -12.26
N VAL A 129 -13.55 -12.78 -11.68
CA VAL A 129 -12.37 -12.24 -12.36
C VAL A 129 -11.72 -13.32 -13.24
N GLN A 130 -11.36 -12.98 -14.48
CA GLN A 130 -10.73 -13.93 -15.39
C GLN A 130 -9.33 -14.35 -14.90
N PRO A 131 -8.97 -15.66 -14.95
CA PRO A 131 -7.64 -16.14 -14.58
C PRO A 131 -6.49 -15.48 -15.34
N GLU A 132 -6.73 -15.05 -16.59
CA GLU A 132 -5.73 -14.32 -17.39
C GLU A 132 -5.28 -13.02 -16.70
N ALA A 133 -6.23 -12.25 -16.13
CA ALA A 133 -5.90 -11.01 -15.44
C ALA A 133 -5.06 -11.27 -14.18
N VAL A 134 -5.33 -12.37 -13.45
CA VAL A 134 -4.52 -12.80 -12.31
C VAL A 134 -3.08 -13.08 -12.73
N GLY A 135 -2.88 -13.84 -13.81
CA GLY A 135 -1.55 -14.16 -14.33
C GLY A 135 -0.78 -12.92 -14.82
N ILE A 136 -1.45 -11.97 -15.49
CA ILE A 136 -0.84 -10.70 -15.90
C ILE A 136 -0.41 -9.91 -14.67
N ALA A 137 -1.27 -9.78 -13.66
CA ALA A 137 -0.95 -9.09 -12.42
C ALA A 137 0.27 -9.71 -11.71
N ALA A 138 0.33 -11.05 -11.63
CA ALA A 138 1.46 -11.77 -11.05
C ALA A 138 2.77 -11.47 -11.78
N GLN A 139 2.75 -11.52 -13.12
CA GLN A 139 3.92 -11.19 -13.93
C GLN A 139 4.35 -9.73 -13.73
N LEU A 140 3.42 -8.77 -13.69
CA LEU A 140 3.74 -7.37 -13.47
C LEU A 140 4.39 -7.13 -12.10
N LEU A 141 3.87 -7.73 -11.03
CA LEU A 141 4.48 -7.62 -9.70
C LEU A 141 5.90 -8.22 -9.69
N CYS A 142 6.11 -9.40 -10.30
CA CYS A 142 7.46 -9.97 -10.47
C CYS A 142 8.42 -9.01 -11.15
N ARG A 143 8.00 -8.44 -12.29
CA ARG A 143 8.83 -7.56 -13.11
C ARG A 143 9.17 -6.26 -12.40
N MET A 144 8.17 -5.65 -11.74
CA MET A 144 8.30 -4.40 -11.02
C MET A 144 9.24 -4.53 -9.81
N LEU A 145 9.16 -5.66 -9.10
CA LEU A 145 9.92 -5.89 -7.87
C LEU A 145 11.25 -6.64 -8.07
N ALA A 146 11.57 -7.06 -9.30
CA ALA A 146 12.76 -7.88 -9.59
C ALA A 146 14.09 -7.24 -9.15
N GLY A 147 14.18 -5.92 -9.18
CA GLY A 147 15.37 -5.16 -8.78
C GLY A 147 15.30 -4.56 -7.38
N CYS A 148 14.23 -4.81 -6.63
CA CYS A 148 14.07 -4.26 -5.28
C CYS A 148 14.99 -4.93 -4.27
N ASP A 149 15.48 -4.13 -3.31
CA ASP A 149 16.25 -4.64 -2.17
C ASP A 149 15.44 -5.70 -1.39
N PRO A 150 16.04 -6.84 -0.98
CA PRO A 150 15.33 -7.87 -0.22
C PRO A 150 14.69 -7.36 1.09
N GLY A 151 15.25 -6.33 1.72
CA GLY A 151 14.66 -5.69 2.90
C GLY A 151 13.37 -4.94 2.60
N MET A 152 13.24 -4.37 1.40
CA MET A 152 11.98 -3.77 0.93
C MET A 152 10.92 -4.83 0.71
N LEU A 153 11.27 -5.93 0.06
CA LEU A 153 10.34 -7.04 -0.16
C LEU A 153 9.86 -7.63 1.18
N ARG A 154 10.77 -7.79 2.15
CA ARG A 154 10.40 -8.21 3.51
C ARG A 154 9.41 -7.26 4.18
N ARG A 155 9.57 -5.94 4.04
CA ARG A 155 8.62 -4.96 4.61
C ARG A 155 7.24 -5.06 3.96
N LEU A 156 7.17 -5.24 2.64
CA LEU A 156 5.91 -5.50 1.93
C LEU A 156 5.23 -6.78 2.46
N GLN A 157 5.99 -7.87 2.61
CA GLN A 157 5.49 -9.14 3.14
C GLN A 157 5.02 -9.02 4.60
N GLN A 158 5.81 -8.38 5.47
CA GLN A 158 5.49 -8.18 6.89
C GLN A 158 4.26 -7.29 7.10
N ALA A 159 4.03 -6.33 6.21
CA ALA A 159 2.81 -5.53 6.22
C ALA A 159 1.61 -6.25 5.58
N HIS A 160 1.83 -7.43 5.01
CA HIS A 160 0.86 -8.17 4.22
C HIS A 160 0.29 -7.31 3.08
N ALA A 161 1.20 -6.64 2.37
CA ALA A 161 0.86 -5.97 1.12
C ALA A 161 0.20 -6.97 0.17
N ALA A 162 -0.88 -6.55 -0.48
CA ALA A 162 -1.63 -7.36 -1.41
C ALA A 162 -2.10 -6.52 -2.60
N LEU A 163 -2.50 -7.22 -3.66
CA LEU A 163 -3.16 -6.63 -4.81
C LEU A 163 -4.55 -7.23 -4.95
N ALA A 164 -5.58 -6.39 -5.01
CA ALA A 164 -6.95 -6.80 -5.33
C ALA A 164 -7.27 -6.49 -6.80
N ILE A 165 -7.76 -7.47 -7.55
CA ILE A 165 -8.27 -7.25 -8.90
C ILE A 165 -9.76 -6.99 -8.84
N ILE A 166 -10.18 -5.84 -9.35
CA ILE A 166 -11.58 -5.45 -9.43
C ILE A 166 -12.14 -6.01 -10.74
N GLY A 167 -13.14 -6.89 -10.68
CA GLY A 167 -13.73 -7.50 -11.87
C GLY A 167 -14.40 -6.49 -12.80
N ARG A 168 -14.53 -6.83 -14.08
CA ARG A 168 -15.07 -5.94 -15.14
C ARG A 168 -16.45 -5.36 -14.83
N HIS A 169 -17.29 -6.11 -14.12
CA HIS A 169 -18.66 -5.70 -13.75
C HIS A 169 -18.79 -5.27 -12.28
N GLN A 170 -17.69 -5.28 -11.54
CA GLN A 170 -17.64 -4.80 -10.16
C GLN A 170 -17.29 -3.31 -10.15
N VAL A 171 -17.50 -2.66 -9.01
CA VAL A 171 -16.97 -1.33 -8.71
C VAL A 171 -15.91 -1.40 -7.63
N THR A 172 -15.14 -0.32 -7.44
CA THR A 172 -14.02 -0.27 -6.48
C THR A 172 -14.43 -0.69 -5.07
N THR A 173 -15.60 -0.28 -4.60
CA THR A 173 -16.07 -0.58 -3.24
C THR A 173 -16.71 -1.97 -3.09
N ASP A 174 -16.75 -2.78 -4.15
CA ASP A 174 -17.06 -4.21 -4.04
C ASP A 174 -15.86 -5.01 -3.53
N ILE A 175 -14.64 -4.46 -3.63
CA ILE A 175 -13.48 -5.02 -2.94
C ILE A 175 -13.67 -4.82 -1.43
N PRO A 176 -13.62 -5.89 -0.61
CA PRO A 176 -13.90 -5.79 0.82
C PRO A 176 -13.05 -4.73 1.53
N GLN A 177 -11.77 -4.64 1.19
CA GLN A 177 -10.82 -3.68 1.75
C GLN A 177 -11.08 -2.22 1.36
N HIS A 178 -11.94 -1.96 0.37
CA HIS A 178 -12.31 -0.62 -0.10
C HIS A 178 -13.77 -0.28 0.20
N SER A 179 -14.54 -1.19 0.78
CA SER A 179 -15.99 -1.06 0.98
C SER A 179 -16.43 0.16 1.79
N HIS A 180 -15.61 0.65 2.73
CA HIS A 180 -15.91 1.88 3.48
C HIS A 180 -16.00 3.12 2.60
N LEU A 181 -15.43 3.11 1.40
CA LEU A 181 -15.45 4.22 0.46
C LEU A 181 -16.77 4.33 -0.33
N ARG A 182 -17.72 3.40 -0.10
CA ARG A 182 -19.00 3.36 -0.80
C ARG A 182 -19.77 4.67 -0.63
N GLY A 183 -20.14 5.26 -1.77
CA GLY A 183 -20.83 6.56 -1.81
C GLY A 183 -19.96 7.78 -1.43
N GLN A 184 -18.70 7.59 -1.05
CA GLN A 184 -17.78 8.70 -0.79
C GLN A 184 -17.25 9.29 -2.09
N LYS A 185 -17.00 10.60 -2.10
CA LYS A 185 -16.38 11.31 -3.23
C LYS A 185 -14.88 11.01 -3.27
N CYS A 186 -14.35 10.76 -4.47
CA CYS A 186 -12.95 10.41 -4.69
C CYS A 186 -12.08 11.59 -5.15
N ASN A 187 -12.68 12.70 -5.57
CA ASN A 187 -11.97 13.92 -5.92
C ASN A 187 -12.89 15.16 -5.91
N THR A 188 -12.31 16.30 -6.32
CA THR A 188 -12.97 17.60 -6.51
C THR A 188 -13.94 17.66 -7.70
N LEU A 189 -13.98 16.65 -8.57
CA LEU A 189 -14.89 16.56 -9.72
C LEU A 189 -16.22 15.87 -9.37
N ASP A 190 -16.56 15.80 -8.09
CA ASP A 190 -17.82 15.26 -7.57
C ASP A 190 -18.13 13.80 -7.93
N ARG A 191 -17.14 13.04 -8.40
CA ARG A 191 -17.27 11.60 -8.64
C ARG A 191 -17.11 10.82 -7.34
N THR A 192 -17.84 9.71 -7.23
CA THR A 192 -17.62 8.73 -6.16
C THR A 192 -16.45 7.82 -6.50
N TYR A 193 -15.89 7.12 -5.49
CA TYR A 193 -14.87 6.09 -5.73
C TYR A 193 -15.32 5.03 -6.76
N ASP A 194 -16.60 4.67 -6.76
CA ASP A 194 -17.15 3.68 -7.70
C ASP A 194 -17.29 4.18 -9.13
N GLY A 195 -17.44 5.50 -9.33
CA GLY A 195 -17.60 6.11 -10.65
C GLY A 195 -16.35 6.82 -11.17
N GLY A 196 -15.36 7.06 -10.31
CA GLY A 196 -14.19 7.89 -10.61
C GLY A 196 -12.88 7.14 -10.72
N THR A 197 -12.80 5.91 -10.19
CA THR A 197 -11.55 5.14 -10.22
C THR A 197 -11.79 3.64 -10.35
N ARG A 198 -10.81 2.97 -10.94
CA ARG A 198 -10.66 1.51 -10.98
C ARG A 198 -9.28 1.09 -10.47
N GLY A 199 -8.64 1.94 -9.65
CA GLY A 199 -7.37 1.68 -8.99
C GLY A 199 -7.25 2.45 -7.67
N LEU A 200 -6.62 1.84 -6.68
CA LEU A 200 -6.29 2.50 -5.41
C LEU A 200 -4.95 2.01 -4.88
N GLY A 201 -4.14 2.93 -4.38
CA GLY A 201 -2.82 2.62 -3.82
C GLY A 201 -2.89 1.93 -2.48
N GLY A 202 -1.94 1.04 -2.22
CA GLY A 202 -1.76 0.43 -0.90
C GLY A 202 -1.02 1.38 0.06
N SER A 203 -1.41 1.36 1.33
CA SER A 203 -0.81 2.16 2.40
C SER A 203 -0.60 1.32 3.67
N THR A 204 -0.02 1.90 4.72
CA THR A 204 0.15 1.19 6.00
C THR A 204 -1.16 0.90 6.73
N THR A 205 -2.23 1.68 6.48
CA THR A 205 -3.57 1.50 7.08
C THR A 205 -4.52 0.71 6.18
N ASN A 206 -4.17 0.53 4.91
CA ASN A 206 -4.83 -0.39 4.00
C ASN A 206 -3.79 -0.94 3.03
N PRO A 207 -3.13 -2.07 3.34
CA PRO A 207 -2.00 -2.56 2.56
C PRO A 207 -2.42 -3.22 1.22
N VAL A 208 -3.64 -2.98 0.77
CA VAL A 208 -4.19 -3.56 -0.45
C VAL A 208 -4.24 -2.48 -1.52
N ALA A 209 -3.38 -2.61 -2.53
CA ALA A 209 -3.55 -1.88 -3.78
C ALA A 209 -4.64 -2.57 -4.62
N SER A 210 -5.27 -1.86 -5.54
CA SER A 210 -6.20 -2.45 -6.49
C SER A 210 -6.05 -1.93 -7.91
N CYS A 211 -6.51 -2.72 -8.87
CA CYS A 211 -6.59 -2.33 -10.28
C CYS A 211 -7.74 -3.07 -10.98
N GLY A 212 -8.27 -2.45 -12.04
CA GLY A 212 -9.33 -3.04 -12.85
C GLY A 212 -8.82 -4.14 -13.78
N GLU A 213 -9.61 -5.21 -13.89
CA GLU A 213 -9.38 -6.32 -14.82
C GLU A 213 -9.22 -5.87 -16.28
N GLU A 214 -10.00 -4.88 -16.71
CA GLU A 214 -9.94 -4.27 -18.04
C GLU A 214 -8.61 -3.56 -18.31
N ASN A 215 -7.97 -2.99 -17.29
CA ASN A 215 -6.66 -2.35 -17.43
C ASN A 215 -5.54 -3.40 -17.53
N LEU A 216 -5.63 -4.47 -16.74
CA LEU A 216 -4.66 -5.57 -16.82
C LEU A 216 -4.65 -6.19 -18.22
N THR A 217 -5.84 -6.47 -18.75
CA THR A 217 -6.02 -7.07 -20.08
C THR A 217 -5.92 -6.08 -21.24
N MET A 218 -5.93 -4.76 -20.94
CA MET A 218 -6.01 -3.66 -21.92
C MET A 218 -7.20 -3.80 -22.89
N HIS A 219 -8.31 -4.40 -22.44
CA HIS A 219 -9.47 -4.71 -23.29
C HIS A 219 -10.70 -3.92 -22.85
N ASP A 220 -11.14 -2.97 -23.68
CA ASP A 220 -12.24 -2.03 -23.42
C ASP A 220 -12.07 -1.15 -22.17
N ASP A 221 -10.83 -0.91 -21.75
CA ASP A 221 -10.54 0.00 -20.64
C ASP A 221 -10.90 1.45 -21.06
N ARG A 222 -11.84 2.05 -20.32
CA ARG A 222 -12.26 3.44 -20.51
C ARG A 222 -11.65 4.39 -19.48
N HIS A 223 -11.06 3.85 -18.41
CA HIS A 223 -10.50 4.65 -17.33
C HIS A 223 -9.02 4.92 -17.59
N TYR A 224 -8.25 3.88 -17.94
CA TYR A 224 -6.79 3.94 -17.97
C TYR A 224 -6.21 3.41 -19.30
N SER A 225 -6.89 3.66 -20.42
CA SER A 225 -6.55 3.09 -21.74
C SER A 225 -5.15 3.46 -22.28
N GLN A 226 -4.48 4.43 -21.67
CA GLN A 226 -3.16 4.93 -22.06
C GLN A 226 -2.06 4.60 -21.03
N GLU A 227 -2.36 3.77 -20.03
CA GLU A 227 -1.45 3.45 -18.96
C GLU A 227 -1.74 2.10 -18.32
N ASN A 228 -0.79 1.60 -17.53
CA ASN A 228 -1.05 0.49 -16.62
C ASN A 228 -1.19 1.03 -15.20
N ILE A 229 -2.40 0.99 -14.67
CA ILE A 229 -2.70 1.58 -13.36
C ILE A 229 -2.10 0.74 -12.23
N LEU A 230 -1.95 -0.58 -12.38
CA LEU A 230 -1.30 -1.41 -11.36
C LEU A 230 0.11 -0.90 -11.03
N ILE A 231 0.91 -0.50 -12.03
CA ILE A 231 2.26 0.01 -11.79
C ILE A 231 2.25 1.32 -10.98
N HIS A 232 1.23 2.15 -11.16
CA HIS A 232 1.00 3.35 -10.36
C HIS A 232 0.61 2.99 -8.92
N GLU A 233 -0.46 2.22 -8.77
CA GLU A 233 -1.08 1.93 -7.47
C GLU A 233 -0.19 1.06 -6.58
N PHE A 234 0.51 0.10 -7.18
CA PHE A 234 1.53 -0.66 -6.46
C PHE A 234 2.80 0.17 -6.23
N GLY A 235 3.01 1.24 -7.00
CA GLY A 235 4.03 2.25 -6.73
C GLY A 235 3.79 2.93 -5.38
N HIS A 236 2.54 3.27 -5.04
CA HIS A 236 2.17 3.71 -3.70
C HIS A 236 2.49 2.65 -2.64
N SER A 237 2.13 1.38 -2.87
CA SER A 237 2.48 0.30 -1.94
C SER A 237 3.99 0.23 -1.68
N VAL A 238 4.81 0.33 -2.72
CA VAL A 238 6.27 0.37 -2.58
C VAL A 238 6.72 1.56 -1.74
N MET A 239 6.18 2.76 -1.95
CA MET A 239 6.53 3.95 -1.18
C MET A 239 6.04 3.91 0.27
N CYS A 240 4.75 3.68 0.47
CA CYS A 240 4.12 3.76 1.77
C CYS A 240 4.53 2.62 2.69
N ILE A 241 4.77 1.43 2.13
CA ILE A 241 5.01 0.20 2.90
C ILE A 241 6.46 -0.28 2.72
N GLY A 242 6.91 -0.40 1.48
CA GLY A 242 8.21 -1.00 1.15
C GLY A 242 9.42 -0.12 1.48
N MET A 243 9.30 1.19 1.35
CA MET A 243 10.42 2.11 1.60
C MET A 243 10.71 2.34 3.08
N THR A 244 11.97 2.67 3.36
CA THR A 244 12.39 3.25 4.64
C THR A 244 11.95 4.71 4.77
N ASN A 245 11.94 5.24 6.00
CA ASN A 245 11.67 6.66 6.26
C ASN A 245 12.62 7.58 5.48
N GLY A 246 13.91 7.23 5.39
CA GLY A 246 14.90 8.02 4.65
C GLY A 246 14.62 8.07 3.15
N GLN A 247 14.19 6.96 2.54
CA GLN A 247 13.79 6.92 1.13
C GLN A 247 12.54 7.78 0.88
N ARG A 248 11.50 7.68 1.72
CA ARG A 248 10.30 8.53 1.61
C ARG A 248 10.63 10.02 1.78
N GLN A 249 11.52 10.37 2.71
CA GLN A 249 12.00 11.75 2.85
C GLN A 249 12.79 12.21 1.62
N GLY A 250 13.53 11.30 0.98
CA GLY A 250 14.18 11.52 -0.31
C GLY A 250 13.17 11.91 -1.39
N VAL A 251 12.04 11.20 -1.49
CA VAL A 251 10.94 11.53 -2.42
C VAL A 251 10.38 12.92 -2.14
N GLN A 252 10.06 13.25 -0.88
CA GLN A 252 9.56 14.59 -0.52
C GLN A 252 10.55 15.70 -0.89
N THR A 253 11.85 15.44 -0.71
CA THR A 253 12.92 16.38 -1.06
C THR A 253 13.00 16.56 -2.58
N ALA A 254 12.96 15.47 -3.33
CA ALA A 254 12.96 15.48 -4.80
C ALA A 254 11.74 16.23 -5.36
N TYR A 255 10.54 15.94 -4.84
CA TYR A 255 9.30 16.64 -5.19
C TYR A 255 9.41 18.16 -4.99
N THR A 256 9.89 18.58 -3.80
CA THR A 256 10.02 20.01 -3.47
C THR A 256 11.03 20.70 -4.40
N ALA A 257 12.15 20.03 -4.71
CA ALA A 257 13.14 20.51 -5.65
C ALA A 257 12.58 20.59 -7.09
N ALA A 258 11.85 19.58 -7.54
CA ALA A 258 11.21 19.55 -8.86
C ALA A 258 10.20 20.68 -9.02
N LYS A 259 9.35 20.90 -8.00
CA LYS A 259 8.34 21.97 -7.97
C LYS A 259 8.98 23.36 -8.00
N SER A 260 10.00 23.60 -7.17
CA SER A 260 10.71 24.90 -7.14
C SER A 260 11.47 25.22 -8.42
N ARG A 261 11.96 24.21 -9.14
CA ARG A 261 12.67 24.37 -10.43
C ARG A 261 11.72 24.38 -11.64
N GLY A 262 10.42 24.14 -11.43
CA GLY A 262 9.46 24.04 -12.53
C GLY A 262 9.77 22.87 -13.47
N LEU A 263 10.26 21.75 -12.95
CA LEU A 263 10.60 20.59 -13.78
C LEU A 263 9.38 19.98 -14.46
N TYR A 264 8.18 20.18 -13.95
CA TYR A 264 6.91 19.70 -14.50
C TYR A 264 5.94 20.87 -14.63
N HIS A 265 4.96 20.74 -15.52
CA HIS A 265 3.87 21.71 -15.58
C HIS A 265 3.08 21.65 -14.26
N PRO A 266 2.74 22.79 -13.61
CA PRO A 266 2.10 22.79 -12.29
C PRO A 266 0.73 22.12 -12.22
N SER A 267 0.04 22.01 -13.36
CA SER A 267 -1.25 21.32 -13.45
C SER A 267 -1.13 19.80 -13.63
N CYS A 268 0.10 19.27 -13.74
CA CYS A 268 0.28 17.84 -13.88
C CYS A 268 -0.12 17.11 -12.61
N TYR A 269 -0.72 15.94 -12.75
CA TYR A 269 -1.15 15.12 -11.60
C TYR A 269 0.02 14.78 -10.66
N SER A 270 1.20 14.51 -11.21
CA SER A 270 2.44 14.32 -10.45
C SER A 270 2.84 15.52 -9.57
N MET A 271 2.28 16.71 -9.82
CA MET A 271 2.54 17.92 -9.03
C MET A 271 1.52 18.17 -7.92
N GLU A 272 0.48 17.34 -7.78
CA GLU A 272 -0.50 17.47 -6.69
C GLU A 272 0.15 17.29 -5.33
N ASN A 273 0.93 16.22 -5.15
CA ASN A 273 1.67 15.92 -3.93
C ASN A 273 2.86 14.98 -4.21
N ALA A 274 3.68 14.71 -3.18
CA ALA A 274 4.89 13.90 -3.32
C ALA A 274 4.62 12.40 -3.57
N ASP A 275 3.45 11.90 -3.20
CA ASP A 275 3.06 10.50 -3.41
C ASP A 275 2.69 10.28 -4.88
N GLU A 276 1.90 11.18 -5.48
CA GLU A 276 1.59 11.13 -6.92
C GLU A 276 2.83 11.37 -7.78
N TYR A 277 3.70 12.28 -7.35
CA TYR A 277 5.00 12.47 -7.97
C TYR A 277 5.80 11.17 -8.06
N TRP A 278 5.78 10.36 -6.99
CA TRP A 278 6.42 9.06 -6.98
C TRP A 278 5.73 8.03 -7.87
N ALA A 279 4.40 7.91 -7.77
CA ALA A 279 3.64 6.91 -8.50
C ALA A 279 3.66 7.15 -10.02
N GLU A 280 3.48 8.39 -10.45
CA GLU A 280 3.55 8.78 -11.87
C GLU A 280 4.94 8.54 -12.47
N LEU A 281 6.00 8.88 -11.73
CA LEU A 281 7.37 8.66 -12.21
C LEU A 281 7.82 7.20 -12.08
N THR A 282 7.13 6.41 -11.25
CA THR A 282 7.24 4.94 -11.28
C THR A 282 6.70 4.39 -12.59
N GLN A 283 5.53 4.85 -13.07
CA GLN A 283 5.04 4.50 -14.40
C GLN A 283 6.01 4.94 -15.50
N SER A 284 6.57 6.15 -15.41
CA SER A 284 7.62 6.60 -16.34
C SER A 284 8.86 5.69 -16.32
N TRP A 285 9.30 5.24 -15.15
CA TRP A 285 10.47 4.37 -14.99
C TRP A 285 10.30 3.00 -15.66
N PHE A 286 9.07 2.49 -15.67
CA PHE A 286 8.71 1.23 -16.33
C PHE A 286 8.11 1.42 -17.73
N GLU A 287 8.02 2.65 -18.23
CA GLU A 287 7.40 2.99 -19.53
C GLU A 287 5.96 2.48 -19.64
N ALA A 288 5.18 2.71 -18.59
CA ALA A 288 3.84 2.19 -18.39
C ALA A 288 2.73 3.25 -18.54
N THR A 289 3.04 4.42 -19.12
CA THR A 289 2.06 5.47 -19.41
C THR A 289 2.43 6.18 -20.71
N ALA A 290 1.43 6.57 -21.50
CA ALA A 290 1.56 7.47 -22.64
C ALA A 290 0.91 8.84 -22.37
N ARG A 291 0.35 9.04 -21.16
CA ARG A 291 -0.32 10.27 -20.76
C ARG A 291 0.66 11.42 -20.62
N THR A 292 0.22 12.61 -20.99
CA THR A 292 1.03 13.84 -20.91
C THR A 292 0.56 14.78 -19.81
N ASP A 293 -0.73 14.71 -19.49
CA ASP A 293 -1.38 15.51 -18.45
C ASP A 293 -0.93 15.12 -17.04
N VAL A 294 -0.43 13.90 -16.84
CA VAL A 294 0.00 13.42 -15.51
C VAL A 294 1.44 13.74 -15.16
N ASN A 295 2.35 13.75 -16.15
CA ASN A 295 3.79 13.85 -15.89
C ASN A 295 4.55 14.74 -16.90
N SER A 296 3.85 15.61 -17.64
CA SER A 296 4.42 16.46 -18.69
C SER A 296 5.03 15.68 -19.87
N GLY A 297 4.50 14.50 -20.20
CA GLY A 297 4.94 13.66 -21.31
C GLY A 297 6.29 12.96 -21.08
N ILE A 298 6.67 12.83 -19.81
CA ILE A 298 7.86 12.08 -19.38
C ILE A 298 7.46 10.61 -19.27
N ASP A 299 7.22 9.98 -20.41
CA ASP A 299 6.74 8.59 -20.53
C ASP A 299 7.88 7.53 -20.52
N THR A 300 9.15 7.93 -20.37
CA THR A 300 10.27 6.98 -20.35
C THR A 300 11.26 7.19 -19.23
N ARG A 301 11.88 6.08 -18.83
CA ARG A 301 13.02 6.06 -17.90
C ARG A 301 14.12 7.02 -18.33
N GLN A 302 14.43 7.07 -19.61
CA GLN A 302 15.45 7.97 -20.15
C GLN A 302 15.06 9.44 -20.00
N LYS A 303 13.79 9.79 -20.28
CA LYS A 303 13.28 11.15 -20.06
C LYS A 303 13.34 11.53 -18.57
N VAL A 304 13.02 10.60 -17.65
CA VAL A 304 13.19 10.84 -16.20
C VAL A 304 14.66 11.12 -15.88
N LYS A 305 15.60 10.29 -16.34
CA LYS A 305 17.05 10.50 -16.12
C LYS A 305 17.55 11.84 -16.63
N GLN A 306 17.04 12.31 -17.77
CA GLN A 306 17.44 13.57 -18.40
C GLN A 306 16.85 14.80 -17.70
N ARG A 307 15.58 14.72 -17.28
CA ARG A 307 14.82 15.86 -16.75
C ARG A 307 14.93 15.98 -15.23
N ASP A 308 14.96 14.86 -14.52
CA ASP A 308 14.83 14.78 -13.07
C ASP A 308 15.82 13.74 -12.49
N GLY A 309 17.10 14.11 -12.49
CA GLY A 309 18.17 13.23 -12.01
C GLY A 309 18.05 12.82 -10.55
N GLN A 310 17.43 13.66 -9.70
CA GLN A 310 17.24 13.34 -8.28
C GLN A 310 16.20 12.23 -8.11
N MET A 311 15.07 12.34 -8.83
CA MET A 311 14.09 11.27 -8.83
C MET A 311 14.60 10.00 -9.51
N ALA A 312 15.33 10.14 -10.61
CA ALA A 312 15.94 9.00 -11.29
C ALA A 312 16.87 8.19 -10.37
N ALA A 313 17.63 8.87 -9.49
CA ALA A 313 18.48 8.21 -8.52
C ALA A 313 17.67 7.42 -7.48
N LEU A 314 16.54 7.96 -7.01
CA LEU A 314 15.64 7.26 -6.06
C LEU A 314 14.96 6.06 -6.71
N LEU A 315 14.42 6.22 -7.93
CA LEU A 315 13.82 5.12 -8.69
C LEU A 315 14.85 4.02 -8.95
N HIS A 316 16.07 4.38 -9.32
CA HIS A 316 17.17 3.42 -9.48
C HIS A 316 17.52 2.71 -8.17
N GLN A 317 17.57 3.43 -7.05
CA GLN A 317 17.84 2.84 -5.74
C GLN A 317 16.75 1.82 -5.32
N VAL A 318 15.49 2.09 -5.70
CA VAL A 318 14.33 1.30 -5.27
C VAL A 318 14.05 0.13 -6.21
N TYR A 319 14.06 0.36 -7.53
CA TYR A 319 13.67 -0.62 -8.55
C TYR A 319 14.86 -1.19 -9.34
N GLY A 320 16.06 -0.61 -9.21
CA GLY A 320 17.19 -0.90 -10.10
C GLY A 320 16.99 -0.37 -11.51
N ASP A 321 17.90 -0.75 -12.42
CA ASP A 321 17.86 -0.38 -13.85
C ASP A 321 17.61 -1.59 -14.76
N MET A 322 16.74 -2.52 -14.33
CA MET A 322 16.47 -3.74 -15.10
C MET A 322 15.97 -3.43 -16.53
N PRO A 323 16.31 -4.25 -17.53
CA PRO A 323 15.99 -3.94 -18.94
C PRO A 323 14.49 -3.99 -19.25
N TRP A 324 13.67 -4.62 -18.41
CA TRP A 324 12.23 -4.73 -18.63
C TRP A 324 11.53 -3.36 -18.64
N ARG A 325 10.52 -3.26 -19.51
CA ARG A 325 9.57 -2.15 -19.70
C ARG A 325 8.19 -2.77 -19.90
N TYR A 326 7.15 -2.09 -19.46
CA TYR A 326 5.79 -2.60 -19.50
C TYR A 326 5.35 -3.01 -20.90
N TRP A 327 5.68 -2.22 -21.92
CA TRP A 327 5.30 -2.51 -23.31
C TRP A 327 5.86 -3.84 -23.86
N HIS A 328 6.89 -4.44 -23.26
CA HIS A 328 7.37 -5.77 -23.64
C HIS A 328 6.31 -6.86 -23.38
N ASP A 329 5.59 -6.75 -22.25
CA ASP A 329 4.64 -7.75 -21.77
C ASP A 329 3.18 -7.25 -21.88
N CYS A 330 2.94 -6.04 -22.40
CA CYS A 330 1.60 -5.47 -22.56
C CYS A 330 0.73 -6.39 -23.43
N PRO A 331 -0.49 -6.76 -22.99
CA PRO A 331 -1.36 -7.67 -23.76
C PRO A 331 -1.84 -7.11 -25.09
N ALA A 332 -1.83 -5.79 -25.24
CA ALA A 332 -2.25 -5.07 -26.44
C ALA A 332 -1.14 -4.15 -26.97
N ALA A 333 -1.33 -3.60 -28.17
CA ALA A 333 -0.47 -2.55 -28.69
C ALA A 333 -0.59 -1.31 -27.78
N PHE A 334 0.48 -1.01 -27.03
CA PHE A 334 0.47 0.11 -26.11
C PHE A 334 0.51 1.43 -26.92
N PRO A 335 -0.35 2.42 -26.61
CA PRO A 335 -0.58 3.59 -27.48
C PRO A 335 0.57 4.61 -27.52
N CYS A 336 1.80 4.20 -27.20
CA CYS A 336 2.95 5.07 -27.18
C CYS A 336 3.74 5.03 -28.51
N PRO A 337 4.06 6.18 -29.13
CA PRO A 337 4.77 6.20 -30.41
C PRO A 337 6.12 5.46 -30.37
N GLY A 338 6.35 4.56 -31.33
CA GLY A 338 7.60 3.82 -31.47
C GLY A 338 7.69 2.51 -30.67
N ARG A 339 6.63 2.12 -29.96
CA ARG A 339 6.56 0.89 -29.15
C ARG A 339 5.48 -0.05 -29.68
N HIS A 340 5.70 -0.58 -30.89
CA HIS A 340 4.64 -1.19 -31.70
C HIS A 340 4.57 -2.73 -31.63
N GLU A 341 5.53 -3.41 -31.04
CA GLU A 341 5.57 -4.87 -31.08
C GLU A 341 5.83 -5.49 -29.71
N ARG A 342 4.97 -6.45 -29.35
CA ARG A 342 5.20 -7.41 -28.27
C ARG A 342 6.50 -8.14 -28.61
N ALA A 343 7.57 -7.91 -27.87
CA ALA A 343 8.68 -8.85 -27.88
C ALA A 343 8.10 -10.15 -27.34
N GLY A 344 7.81 -11.11 -28.22
CA GLY A 344 6.98 -12.27 -27.93
C GLY A 344 7.25 -12.83 -26.54
N LEU A 345 6.18 -13.10 -25.77
CA LEU A 345 6.25 -13.66 -24.42
C LEU A 345 7.32 -14.76 -24.43
N PRO A 346 8.41 -14.67 -23.65
CA PRO A 346 9.23 -15.83 -23.40
C PRO A 346 8.34 -16.84 -22.70
N SER A 347 7.92 -17.87 -23.42
CA SER A 347 7.27 -19.05 -22.88
C SER A 347 8.31 -19.85 -22.09
N THR A 348 8.87 -19.29 -21.02
CA THR A 348 9.81 -20.01 -20.17
C THR A 348 9.69 -19.47 -18.77
N GLY A 349 9.33 -20.35 -17.83
CA GLY A 349 9.14 -20.07 -16.43
C GLY A 349 10.20 -19.14 -15.88
N TRP A 350 9.77 -17.93 -15.52
CA TRP A 350 10.45 -17.19 -14.49
C TRP A 350 10.32 -18.05 -13.22
N GLN A 351 11.42 -18.65 -12.79
CA GLN A 351 11.52 -19.13 -11.44
C GLN A 351 12.02 -17.97 -10.59
N PRO A 352 11.36 -17.64 -9.46
CA PRO A 352 11.97 -16.75 -8.49
C PRO A 352 13.37 -17.26 -8.17
N ALA A 353 14.33 -16.35 -7.97
CA ALA A 353 15.61 -16.75 -7.41
C ALA A 353 15.32 -17.64 -6.19
N PRO A 354 15.97 -18.81 -6.04
CA PRO A 354 15.71 -19.69 -4.91
C PRO A 354 15.83 -18.85 -3.65
N GLN A 355 14.76 -18.82 -2.86
CA GLN A 355 14.80 -18.32 -1.49
C GLN A 355 16.05 -18.92 -0.86
N PRO A 356 16.89 -18.15 -0.15
CA PRO A 356 18.00 -18.76 0.57
C PRO A 356 17.40 -19.79 1.52
N THR A 357 17.48 -21.07 1.15
CA THR A 357 17.27 -22.20 2.05
C THR A 357 18.52 -22.30 2.92
N GLY A 358 18.83 -21.20 3.60
CA GLY A 358 19.74 -21.22 4.73
C GLY A 358 18.88 -21.65 5.91
N ALA A 359 19.16 -22.85 6.43
CA ALA A 359 18.99 -23.07 7.86
C ALA A 359 19.44 -21.79 8.57
N MET A 360 18.66 -21.30 9.54
CA MET A 360 19.09 -20.21 10.42
C MET A 360 20.48 -20.54 10.92
N GLN A 361 21.51 -19.97 10.31
CA GLN A 361 22.81 -19.91 10.94
C GLN A 361 22.59 -18.98 12.12
N GLU A 362 22.75 -19.55 13.31
CA GLU A 362 22.76 -18.80 14.56
C GLU A 362 23.63 -17.57 14.37
N ILE A 363 22.96 -16.43 14.22
CA ILE A 363 23.60 -15.13 14.33
C ILE A 363 23.99 -15.03 15.79
N HIS A 364 25.29 -15.23 16.06
CA HIS A 364 25.88 -14.93 17.35
C HIS A 364 25.40 -13.55 17.79
N ALA A 365 24.79 -13.51 18.98
CA ALA A 365 24.24 -12.32 19.60
C ALA A 365 25.23 -11.15 19.48
N VAL A 366 24.91 -10.19 18.61
CA VAL A 366 25.50 -8.86 18.68
C VAL A 366 24.98 -8.26 19.98
N GLN A 367 25.92 -7.91 20.87
CA GLN A 367 25.63 -7.25 22.13
C GLN A 367 24.67 -6.07 21.90
N PRO A 368 23.61 -5.92 22.70
CA PRO A 368 22.61 -4.88 22.48
C PRO A 368 23.26 -3.50 22.60
N ILE A 369 23.14 -2.70 21.54
CA ILE A 369 23.35 -1.26 21.64
C ILE A 369 22.20 -0.72 22.48
N VAL A 370 22.52 -0.34 23.72
CA VAL A 370 21.62 0.38 24.62
C VAL A 370 21.31 1.73 23.96
N ALA A 371 20.12 1.86 23.40
CA ALA A 371 19.59 3.18 23.06
C ALA A 371 19.19 3.86 24.37
N SER A 372 19.98 4.85 24.80
CA SER A 372 19.57 5.75 25.87
C SER A 372 18.30 6.51 25.47
N PRO A 373 17.34 6.71 26.38
CA PRO A 373 16.17 7.56 26.12
C PRO A 373 16.63 9.00 25.82
N PRO A 374 15.92 9.76 24.98
CA PRO A 374 16.22 11.16 24.77
C PRO A 374 16.06 11.94 26.08
N ASP A 375 17.09 12.70 26.45
CA ASP A 375 17.13 13.51 27.66
C ASP A 375 15.97 14.50 27.73
N ALA A 376 15.37 14.57 28.92
CA ALA A 376 14.36 15.55 29.29
C ALA A 376 15.03 16.93 29.49
N ALA A 377 15.24 17.68 28.41
CA ALA A 377 15.52 19.11 28.49
C ALA A 377 15.08 19.88 27.23
N GLY A 378 13.99 20.63 27.37
CA GLY A 378 13.74 21.87 26.61
C GLY A 378 13.54 21.76 25.10
N PHE A 379 12.43 21.19 24.64
CA PHE A 379 11.85 21.56 23.35
C PHE A 379 10.63 22.45 23.59
N THR A 380 10.81 23.74 23.34
CA THR A 380 9.71 24.66 23.06
C THR A 380 8.96 24.14 21.85
N ALA A 381 7.62 24.11 21.96
CA ALA A 381 6.73 23.66 20.92
C ALA A 381 6.93 24.47 19.64
N SER A 382 7.58 23.89 18.62
CA SER A 382 7.27 24.25 17.24
C SER A 382 6.13 23.34 16.80
N ARG A 383 5.05 23.96 16.33
CA ARG A 383 3.86 23.28 15.82
C ARG A 383 4.27 22.37 14.65
N ALA A 384 4.39 21.07 14.91
CA ALA A 384 4.36 20.07 13.87
C ALA A 384 2.94 20.06 13.29
N GLY A 385 2.84 20.43 12.01
CA GLY A 385 1.61 20.40 11.25
C GLY A 385 0.99 19.00 11.27
N THR A 386 -0.32 18.97 11.44
CA THR A 386 -1.16 17.79 11.28
C THR A 386 -0.90 17.13 9.92
N SER A 387 -0.21 15.99 9.89
CA SER A 387 -0.30 15.05 8.78
C SER A 387 -1.71 14.48 8.82
N SER A 388 -2.62 15.12 8.11
CA SER A 388 -3.93 14.55 7.81
C SER A 388 -3.68 13.23 7.07
N GLY A 389 -4.29 12.15 7.53
CA GLY A 389 -4.34 10.88 6.80
C GLY A 389 -5.15 11.05 5.53
N HIS A 390 -4.58 11.75 4.55
CA HIS A 390 -5.07 11.73 3.19
C HIS A 390 -4.92 10.29 2.71
N LEU A 391 -6.03 9.72 2.25
CA LEU A 391 -5.98 8.57 1.34
C LEU A 391 -5.01 8.96 0.22
N CYS A 392 -4.02 8.11 -0.12
CA CYS A 392 -3.18 8.32 -1.30
C CYS A 392 -4.11 8.66 -2.48
N GLY A 393 -3.70 9.65 -3.26
CA GLY A 393 -4.56 10.34 -4.20
C GLY A 393 -5.20 9.39 -5.17
N VAL A 394 -6.43 9.73 -5.54
CA VAL A 394 -7.20 8.93 -6.47
C VAL A 394 -6.81 9.37 -7.87
N CYS A 395 -6.15 8.47 -8.62
CA CYS A 395 -5.90 8.68 -10.05
C CYS A 395 -7.26 8.81 -10.74
N THR A 396 -7.65 10.05 -11.00
CA THR A 396 -8.95 10.38 -11.53
C THR A 396 -8.79 10.95 -12.93
N VAL A 397 -9.42 10.27 -13.88
CA VAL A 397 -9.45 10.63 -15.29
C VAL A 397 -10.03 12.04 -15.42
N MET A 398 -9.30 13.01 -15.98
CA MET A 398 -9.92 14.27 -16.43
C MET A 398 -10.77 14.06 -17.68
#